data_AF-A0A497EJT8-F1
#
_entry.id   AF-A0A497EJT8-F1
#
_cell.length_a   1.000
_cell.length_b   1.000
_cell.length_c   1.000
_cell.angle_alpha   90.00
_cell.angle_beta   90.00
_cell.angle_gamma   90.00
#
_symmetry.space_group_name_H-M   'P 1'
#
loop_
_entity.id
_entity.type
_entity.pdbx_description
1 polymer ?
#
loop_
_entity_poly.entity_id
_entity_poly.type
_entity_poly.pdbx_seq_one_letter_code
_entity_poly.pdbx_strand_id
1 'polypeptide(L)'
;MKKERRHELSENVLAHELAQAKTFLQRYGNWIIGALTVLIIAGLIGWYHHRKVYEELANETYRYQALISSINSDQSSQNSKDAEHVISELEELAKSAKSPIISALAAINVADLMTGRYTYALSQGQVEKAQKYRKKAEQLYQFILSKHSDRKIFVAKANFGLGTLAENQGQWEAAISNYQKVRRSLISAYPVVSQAIFRINRIKQWSELGTNPIRFATTIPATQPGTKSSTTTPTLHDQTTTPPTTGKSLTETRN
;
A
#
# COMPACT_ATOMS: atom_id res chain seq x y z
N MET A 1 -53.45 58.91 -18.83
CA MET A 1 -53.32 59.49 -17.46
C MET A 1 -53.14 58.48 -16.30
N LYS A 2 -53.03 57.15 -16.51
CA LYS A 2 -52.82 56.16 -15.40
C LYS A 2 -51.37 55.68 -15.20
N LYS A 3 -50.40 56.11 -16.03
CA LYS A 3 -48.98 55.70 -15.94
C LYS A 3 -48.14 56.63 -15.06
N GLU A 4 -48.39 57.94 -15.07
CA GLU A 4 -47.58 58.91 -14.32
C GLU A 4 -47.74 58.77 -12.80
N ARG A 5 -48.96 58.55 -12.29
CA ARG A 5 -49.19 58.35 -10.83
C ARG A 5 -48.56 57.09 -10.25
N ARG A 6 -48.15 56.10 -11.07
CA ARG A 6 -47.48 54.88 -10.56
C ARG A 6 -45.99 55.11 -10.33
N HIS A 7 -45.37 56.05 -11.03
CA HIS A 7 -43.96 56.36 -10.86
C HIS A 7 -43.70 57.23 -9.61
N GLU A 8 -44.61 58.16 -9.28
CA GLU A 8 -44.51 58.97 -8.05
C GLU A 8 -44.67 58.15 -6.75
N LEU A 9 -45.44 57.06 -6.80
CA LEU A 9 -45.59 56.14 -5.66
C LEU A 9 -44.34 55.27 -5.46
N SER A 10 -43.63 54.88 -6.54
CA SER A 10 -42.40 54.07 -6.40
C SER A 10 -41.20 54.87 -5.89
N GLU A 11 -41.09 56.15 -6.27
CA GLU A 11 -39.93 56.98 -5.93
C GLU A 11 -39.93 57.37 -4.44
N ASN A 12 -41.11 57.63 -3.87
CA ASN A 12 -41.26 57.92 -2.45
C ASN A 12 -40.97 56.72 -1.55
N VAL A 13 -41.28 55.50 -1.98
CA VAL A 13 -41.01 54.29 -1.19
C VAL A 13 -39.50 54.07 -1.07
N LEU A 14 -38.75 54.23 -2.17
CA LEU A 14 -37.31 53.97 -2.17
C LEU A 14 -36.54 55.02 -1.35
N ALA A 15 -36.93 56.29 -1.41
CA ALA A 15 -36.36 57.34 -0.58
C ALA A 15 -36.64 57.11 0.91
N HIS A 16 -37.84 56.62 1.25
CA HIS A 16 -38.21 56.29 2.62
C HIS A 16 -37.40 55.10 3.18
N GLU A 17 -37.27 54.03 2.39
CA GLU A 17 -36.46 52.84 2.74
C GLU A 17 -34.97 53.19 2.93
N LEU A 18 -34.41 54.06 2.07
CA LEU A 18 -33.03 54.54 2.22
C LEU A 18 -32.82 55.37 3.49
N ALA A 19 -33.79 56.22 3.85
CA ALA A 19 -33.72 57.00 5.09
C ALA A 19 -33.80 56.10 6.33
N GLN A 20 -34.63 55.05 6.28
CA GLN A 20 -34.73 54.06 7.34
C GLN A 20 -33.46 53.19 7.45
N ALA A 21 -32.87 52.79 6.32
CA ALA A 21 -31.58 52.09 6.30
C ALA A 21 -30.44 52.96 6.88
N LYS A 22 -30.42 54.26 6.59
CA LYS A 22 -29.42 55.20 7.15
C LYS A 22 -29.53 55.31 8.66
N THR A 23 -30.75 55.49 9.19
CA THR A 23 -30.97 55.59 10.65
C THR A 23 -30.67 54.27 11.36
N PHE A 24 -30.96 53.14 10.72
CA PHE A 24 -30.55 51.81 11.19
C PHE A 24 -29.03 51.66 11.24
N LEU A 25 -28.31 52.04 10.17
CA LEU A 25 -26.84 52.03 10.15
C LEU A 25 -26.22 52.99 11.19
N GLN A 26 -26.82 54.15 11.45
CA GLN A 26 -26.30 55.06 12.47
C GLN A 26 -26.47 54.50 13.88
N ARG A 27 -27.59 53.80 14.14
CA ARG A 27 -27.87 53.20 15.45
C ARG A 27 -27.08 51.92 15.71
N TYR A 28 -26.92 51.06 14.70
CA TYR A 28 -26.31 49.74 14.83
C TYR A 28 -24.96 49.60 14.13
N GLY A 29 -24.47 50.62 13.42
CA GLY A 29 -23.29 50.54 12.56
C GLY A 29 -22.04 50.05 13.28
N ASN A 30 -21.76 50.57 14.47
CA ASN A 30 -20.61 50.13 15.27
C ASN A 30 -20.72 48.64 15.67
N TRP A 31 -21.94 48.19 16.00
CA TRP A 31 -22.18 46.79 16.35
C TRP A 31 -22.07 45.87 15.12
N ILE A 32 -22.59 46.30 13.96
CA ILE A 32 -22.49 45.58 12.69
C ILE A 32 -21.02 45.46 12.26
N ILE A 33 -20.24 46.54 12.33
CA ILE A 33 -18.80 46.53 12.01
C ILE A 33 -18.04 45.61 12.97
N GLY A 34 -18.36 45.65 14.27
CA GLY A 34 -17.75 44.76 15.26
C GLY A 34 -18.05 43.29 14.96
N ALA A 35 -19.32 42.96 14.70
CA ALA A 35 -19.74 41.60 14.37
C ALA A 35 -19.09 41.09 13.06
N LEU A 36 -19.04 41.93 12.03
CA LEU A 36 -18.39 41.62 10.75
C LEU A 36 -16.88 41.36 10.94
N THR A 37 -16.23 42.19 11.76
CA THR A 37 -14.79 42.05 12.06
C THR A 37 -14.49 40.73 12.75
N VAL A 38 -15.29 40.34 13.75
CA VAL A 38 -15.14 39.05 14.44
C VAL A 38 -15.36 37.88 13.49
N LEU A 39 -16.35 37.96 12.60
CA LEU A 39 -16.60 36.93 11.59
C LEU A 39 -15.44 36.79 10.60
N ILE A 40 -14.86 37.90 10.13
CA ILE A 40 -13.69 37.89 9.24
C ILE A 40 -12.49 37.25 9.96
N ILE A 41 -12.21 37.63 11.20
CA ILE A 41 -11.10 37.05 11.98
C ILE A 41 -11.31 35.55 12.18
N ALA A 42 -12.50 35.11 12.57
CA ALA A 42 -12.81 33.69 12.73
C ALA A 42 -12.67 32.94 11.39
N GLY A 43 -13.10 33.53 10.28
CA GLY A 43 -12.92 32.98 8.94
C GLY A 43 -11.46 32.83 8.54
N LEU A 44 -10.62 33.84 8.83
CA LEU A 44 -9.18 33.80 8.57
C LEU A 44 -8.46 32.74 9.41
N ILE A 45 -8.81 32.60 10.68
CA ILE A 45 -8.27 31.55 11.56
C ILE A 45 -8.66 30.16 11.04
N GLY A 46 -9.93 29.97 10.69
CA GLY A 46 -10.42 28.72 10.11
C GLY A 46 -9.70 28.37 8.80
N TRP A 47 -9.56 29.35 7.89
CA TRP A 47 -8.84 29.18 6.63
C TRP A 47 -7.36 28.85 6.83
N TYR A 48 -6.68 29.52 7.76
CA TYR A 48 -5.27 29.25 8.08
C TYR A 48 -5.07 27.83 8.61
N HIS A 49 -5.91 27.39 9.56
CA HIS A 49 -5.86 26.02 10.07
C HIS A 49 -6.16 24.99 8.98
N HIS A 50 -7.17 25.26 8.15
CA HIS A 50 -7.54 24.38 7.06
C HIS A 50 -6.39 24.23 6.05
N ARG A 51 -5.76 25.34 5.66
CA ARG A 51 -4.59 25.35 4.78
C ARG A 51 -3.42 24.57 5.36
N LYS A 52 -3.11 24.78 6.65
CA LYS A 52 -2.01 24.07 7.33
C LYS A 52 -2.23 22.55 7.34
N VAL A 53 -3.46 22.11 7.64
CA VAL A 53 -3.81 20.67 7.62
C VAL A 53 -3.68 20.08 6.21
N TYR A 54 -4.08 20.80 5.17
CA TYR A 54 -3.92 20.32 3.80
C TYR A 54 -2.48 20.27 3.33
N GLU A 55 -1.66 21.26 3.69
CA GLU A 55 -0.23 21.27 3.35
C GLU A 55 0.48 20.08 4.00
N GLU A 56 0.17 19.78 5.26
CA GLU A 56 0.69 18.60 5.96
C GLU A 56 0.24 17.29 5.29
N LEU A 57 -1.05 17.17 4.93
CA LEU A 57 -1.58 15.99 4.25
C LEU A 57 -0.96 15.78 2.86
N ALA A 58 -0.76 16.86 2.11
CA ALA A 58 -0.11 16.83 0.81
C ALA A 58 1.35 16.37 0.92
N ASN A 59 2.08 16.86 1.92
CA ASN A 59 3.45 16.46 2.19
C ASN A 59 3.54 14.97 2.57
N GLU A 60 2.67 14.48 3.46
CA GLU A 60 2.60 13.04 3.80
C GLU A 60 2.31 12.17 2.57
N THR A 61 1.40 12.63 1.71
CA THR A 61 1.04 11.92 0.47
C THR A 61 2.21 11.88 -0.51
N TYR A 62 2.91 13.01 -0.69
CA TYR A 62 4.10 13.08 -1.54
C TYR A 62 5.22 12.19 -1.02
N ARG A 63 5.50 12.24 0.29
CA ARG A 63 6.51 11.37 0.93
C ARG A 63 6.17 9.90 0.75
N TYR A 64 4.91 9.50 0.98
CA TYR A 64 4.46 8.14 0.72
C TYR A 64 4.67 7.72 -0.74
N GLN A 65 4.27 8.56 -1.70
CA GLN A 65 4.42 8.25 -3.12
C GLN A 65 5.89 8.10 -3.53
N ALA A 66 6.77 8.98 -3.04
CA ALA A 66 8.20 8.90 -3.29
C ALA A 66 8.79 7.57 -2.79
N LEU A 67 8.44 7.16 -1.56
CA LEU A 67 8.90 5.91 -0.95
C LEU A 67 8.37 4.67 -1.69
N ILE A 68 7.12 4.69 -2.15
CA ILE A 68 6.58 3.58 -2.95
C ILE A 68 7.25 3.53 -4.34
N SER A 69 7.54 4.68 -4.93
CA SER A 69 8.25 4.74 -6.20
C SER A 69 9.66 4.14 -6.10
N SER A 70 10.39 4.41 -5.00
CA SER A 70 11.73 3.83 -4.79
C SER A 70 11.68 2.31 -4.55
N ILE A 71 10.63 1.79 -3.90
CA ILE A 71 10.44 0.33 -3.80
C ILE A 71 10.27 -0.31 -5.17
N ASN A 72 9.52 0.35 -6.06
CA ASN A 72 9.21 -0.19 -7.38
C ASN A 72 10.39 -0.09 -8.35
N SER A 73 11.25 0.93 -8.23
CA SER A 73 12.48 1.02 -9.02
C SER A 73 13.53 0.00 -8.62
N ASP A 74 13.60 -0.32 -7.32
CA ASP A 74 14.70 -1.11 -6.74
C ASP A 74 14.37 -2.61 -6.62
N GLN A 75 13.31 -3.09 -7.26
CA GLN A 75 12.89 -4.50 -7.17
C GLN A 75 13.98 -5.51 -7.57
N SER A 76 15.05 -5.07 -8.25
CA SER A 76 16.20 -5.91 -8.62
C SER A 76 17.23 -6.11 -7.49
N SER A 77 17.21 -5.32 -6.40
CA SER A 77 18.25 -5.36 -5.36
C SER A 77 17.67 -5.57 -3.96
N GLN A 78 17.34 -6.82 -3.62
CA GLN A 78 16.76 -7.21 -2.33
C GLN A 78 17.60 -6.85 -1.09
N ASN A 79 18.88 -6.53 -1.26
CA ASN A 79 19.83 -6.22 -0.19
C ASN A 79 20.50 -4.84 -0.35
N SER A 80 19.94 -3.92 -1.14
CA SER A 80 20.47 -2.55 -1.13
C SER A 80 20.25 -1.93 0.25
N LYS A 81 21.25 -1.18 0.74
CA LYS A 81 21.10 -0.36 1.96
C LYS A 81 19.92 0.62 1.82
N ASP A 82 19.63 1.01 0.59
CA ASP A 82 18.52 1.92 0.24
C ASP A 82 17.16 1.27 0.50
N ALA A 83 16.99 -0.01 0.22
CA ALA A 83 15.73 -0.71 0.51
C ALA A 83 15.42 -0.76 2.02
N GLU A 84 16.43 -0.97 2.86
CA GLU A 84 16.25 -0.93 4.32
C GLU A 84 15.89 0.48 4.82
N HIS A 85 16.51 1.51 4.25
CA HIS A 85 16.20 2.89 4.58
C HIS A 85 14.75 3.23 4.23
N VAL A 86 14.31 2.88 3.02
CA VAL A 86 12.93 3.11 2.56
C VAL A 86 11.91 2.36 3.41
N ILE A 87 12.21 1.12 3.80
CA ILE A 87 11.37 0.36 4.74
C ILE A 87 11.25 1.08 6.08
N SER A 88 12.38 1.54 6.64
CA SER A 88 12.39 2.25 7.91
C SER A 88 11.56 3.54 7.85
N GLU A 89 11.67 4.29 6.74
CA GLU A 89 10.86 5.49 6.52
C GLU A 89 9.36 5.19 6.39
N LEU A 90 8.98 4.12 5.68
CA LEU A 90 7.58 3.72 5.60
C LEU A 90 7.03 3.25 6.95
N GLU A 91 7.85 2.60 7.77
CA GLU A 91 7.46 2.22 9.13
C GLU A 91 7.28 3.42 10.05
N GLU A 92 8.14 4.43 9.91
CA GLU A 92 7.97 5.70 10.60
C GLU A 92 6.65 6.35 10.17
N LEU A 93 6.42 6.47 8.86
CA LEU A 93 5.21 7.05 8.29
C LEU A 93 3.95 6.29 8.72
N ALA A 94 4.01 4.96 8.80
CA ALA A 94 2.92 4.14 9.33
C ALA A 94 2.53 4.53 10.77
N LYS A 95 3.49 4.94 11.60
CA LYS A 95 3.26 5.29 13.00
C LYS A 95 2.89 6.77 13.18
N SER A 96 3.56 7.66 12.47
CA SER A 96 3.51 9.11 12.68
C SER A 96 2.54 9.87 11.77
N ALA A 97 2.12 9.28 10.64
CA ALA A 97 1.21 9.96 9.70
C ALA A 97 -0.10 10.36 10.39
N LYS A 98 -0.46 11.64 10.22
CA LYS A 98 -1.74 12.21 10.67
C LYS A 98 -2.88 11.64 9.84
N SER A 99 -2.64 11.38 8.56
CA SER A 99 -3.62 10.72 7.70
C SER A 99 -3.76 9.24 8.07
N PRO A 100 -4.94 8.79 8.53
CA PRO A 100 -5.15 7.38 8.84
C PRO A 100 -5.03 6.49 7.59
N ILE A 101 -5.34 7.03 6.41
CA ILE A 101 -5.20 6.33 5.13
C ILE A 101 -3.73 6.08 4.82
N ILE A 102 -2.88 7.11 4.93
CA ILE A 102 -1.43 6.98 4.67
C ILE A 102 -0.78 6.07 5.71
N SER A 103 -1.15 6.22 6.99
CA SER A 103 -0.69 5.34 8.07
C SER A 103 -1.00 3.86 7.77
N ALA A 104 -2.24 3.54 7.38
CA ALA A 104 -2.64 2.17 7.06
C ALA A 104 -1.97 1.65 5.79
N LEU A 105 -1.88 2.47 4.74
CA LEU A 105 -1.21 2.08 3.49
C LEU A 105 0.27 1.81 3.71
N ALA A 106 0.98 2.68 4.41
CA ALA A 106 2.40 2.47 4.72
C ALA A 106 2.59 1.17 5.51
N ALA A 107 1.77 0.93 6.54
CA ALA A 107 1.81 -0.31 7.31
C ALA A 107 1.58 -1.57 6.45
N ILE A 108 0.59 -1.54 5.55
CA ILE A 108 0.27 -2.66 4.65
C ILE A 108 1.45 -2.94 3.72
N ASN A 109 1.99 -1.92 3.06
CA ASN A 109 3.08 -2.12 2.10
C ASN A 109 4.32 -2.70 2.79
N VAL A 110 4.68 -2.22 3.98
CA VAL A 110 5.79 -2.81 4.74
C VAL A 110 5.48 -4.25 5.13
N ALA A 111 4.26 -4.53 5.61
CA ALA A 111 3.87 -5.88 5.99
C ALA A 111 3.91 -6.87 4.81
N ASP A 112 3.44 -6.44 3.63
CA ASP A 112 3.46 -7.22 2.40
C ASP A 112 4.91 -7.47 1.94
N LEU A 113 5.77 -6.45 2.02
CA LEU A 113 7.20 -6.57 1.71
C LEU A 113 7.91 -7.52 2.68
N MET A 114 7.62 -7.44 3.98
CA MET A 114 8.14 -8.38 4.97
C MET A 114 7.64 -9.80 4.74
N THR A 115 6.40 -9.98 4.27
CA THR A 115 5.86 -11.30 3.89
C THR A 115 6.58 -11.88 2.67
N GLY A 116 6.90 -11.04 1.67
CA GLY A 116 7.72 -11.43 0.53
C GLY A 116 9.13 -11.85 0.96
N ARG A 117 9.79 -11.03 1.79
CA ARG A 117 11.12 -11.31 2.34
C ARG A 117 11.15 -12.55 3.24
N TYR A 118 10.08 -12.80 4.00
CA TYR A 118 9.90 -14.04 4.76
C TYR A 118 9.93 -15.27 3.84
N THR A 119 9.14 -15.24 2.78
CA THR A 119 9.04 -16.36 1.82
C THR A 119 10.36 -16.58 1.09
N TYR A 120 11.04 -15.50 0.70
CA TYR A 120 12.37 -15.57 0.10
C TYR A 120 13.43 -16.10 1.08
N ALA A 121 13.47 -15.62 2.31
CA ALA A 121 14.42 -16.11 3.31
C ALA A 121 14.21 -17.60 3.61
N LEU A 122 12.95 -18.08 3.61
CA LEU A 122 12.66 -19.52 3.72
C LEU A 122 13.22 -20.32 2.54
N SER A 123 13.09 -19.82 1.30
CA SER A 123 13.62 -20.52 0.12
C SER A 123 15.16 -20.58 0.10
N GLN A 124 15.81 -19.64 0.78
CA GLN A 124 17.27 -19.62 0.98
C GLN A 124 17.73 -20.40 2.22
N GLY A 125 16.83 -21.06 2.97
CA GLY A 125 17.17 -21.76 4.22
C GLY A 125 17.56 -20.83 5.38
N GLN A 126 17.31 -19.52 5.27
CA GLN A 126 17.67 -18.51 6.27
C GLN A 126 16.58 -18.39 7.35
N VAL A 127 16.42 -19.44 8.16
CA VAL A 127 15.29 -19.60 9.10
C VAL A 127 15.17 -18.44 10.09
N GLU A 128 16.29 -17.97 10.66
CA GLU A 128 16.26 -16.88 11.64
C GLU A 128 15.76 -15.55 11.04
N LYS A 129 16.26 -15.20 9.86
CA LYS A 129 15.81 -14.01 9.12
C LYS A 129 14.35 -14.14 8.72
N ALA A 130 13.95 -15.32 8.24
CA ALA A 130 12.56 -15.60 7.92
C ALA A 130 11.65 -15.35 9.14
N GLN A 131 12.01 -15.86 10.32
CA GLN A 131 11.23 -15.62 11.54
C GLN A 131 11.18 -14.15 11.94
N LYS A 132 12.28 -13.39 11.77
CA LYS A 132 12.30 -11.95 12.01
C LYS A 132 11.32 -11.21 11.09
N TYR A 133 11.34 -11.50 9.79
CA TYR A 133 10.43 -10.87 8.82
C TYR A 133 8.97 -11.24 9.09
N ARG A 134 8.69 -12.52 9.40
CA ARG A 134 7.36 -12.98 9.76
C ARG A 134 6.79 -12.23 10.96
N LYS A 135 7.54 -12.15 12.06
CA LYS A 135 7.10 -11.44 13.28
C LYS A 135 6.80 -9.97 12.99
N LYS A 136 7.63 -9.32 12.16
CA LYS A 136 7.43 -7.92 11.80
C LYS A 136 6.19 -7.70 10.94
N ALA A 137 5.96 -8.57 9.94
CA ALA A 137 4.74 -8.54 9.13
C ALA A 137 3.49 -8.73 10.01
N GLU A 138 3.51 -9.70 10.92
CA GLU A 138 2.42 -9.99 11.85
C GLU A 138 2.10 -8.78 12.75
N GLN A 139 3.12 -8.14 13.32
CA GLN A 139 2.96 -6.93 14.13
C GLN A 139 2.31 -5.79 13.34
N LEU A 140 2.70 -5.58 12.08
CA LEU A 140 2.14 -4.52 11.25
C LEU A 140 0.69 -4.80 10.84
N TYR A 141 0.35 -6.05 10.51
CA TYR A 141 -1.05 -6.41 10.27
C TYR A 141 -1.91 -6.26 11.54
N GLN A 142 -1.40 -6.65 12.71
CA GLN A 142 -2.10 -6.43 13.99
C GLN A 142 -2.23 -4.93 14.32
N PHE A 143 -1.23 -4.12 13.99
CA PHE A 143 -1.30 -2.66 14.11
C PHE A 143 -2.45 -2.09 13.27
N ILE A 144 -2.65 -2.58 12.04
CA ILE A 144 -3.77 -2.15 11.19
C ILE A 144 -5.11 -2.55 11.81
N LEU A 145 -5.22 -3.79 12.32
CA LEU A 145 -6.46 -4.28 12.93
C LEU A 145 -6.85 -3.52 14.21
N SER A 146 -5.87 -2.99 14.94
CA SER A 146 -6.10 -2.23 16.17
C SER A 146 -6.32 -0.73 15.92
N LYS A 147 -5.49 -0.10 15.10
CA LYS A 147 -5.52 1.36 14.89
C LYS A 147 -6.51 1.80 13.81
N HIS A 148 -6.82 0.93 12.85
CA HIS A 148 -7.62 1.25 11.66
C HIS A 148 -8.83 0.32 11.49
N SER A 149 -9.41 -0.13 12.61
CA SER A 149 -10.51 -1.10 12.65
C SER A 149 -11.80 -0.63 11.96
N ASP A 150 -12.00 0.68 11.85
CA ASP A 150 -13.13 1.32 11.18
C ASP A 150 -13.01 1.26 9.64
N ARG A 151 -11.79 1.07 9.12
CA ARG A 151 -11.51 1.02 7.68
C ARG A 151 -11.53 -0.41 7.16
N LYS A 152 -12.74 -0.89 6.83
CA LYS A 152 -12.99 -2.28 6.39
C LYS A 152 -12.04 -2.81 5.31
N ILE A 153 -11.64 -1.98 4.34
CA ILE A 153 -10.71 -2.39 3.27
C ILE A 153 -9.32 -2.72 3.82
N PHE A 154 -8.80 -1.95 4.77
CA PHE A 154 -7.49 -2.21 5.38
C PHE A 154 -7.56 -3.38 6.35
N VAL A 155 -8.65 -3.51 7.11
CA VAL A 155 -8.93 -4.69 7.95
C VAL A 155 -8.96 -5.97 7.11
N ALA A 156 -9.61 -5.94 5.95
CA ALA A 156 -9.67 -7.07 5.04
C ALA A 156 -8.28 -7.42 4.49
N LYS A 157 -7.49 -6.44 4.07
CA LYS A 157 -6.10 -6.67 3.63
C LYS A 157 -5.22 -7.24 4.74
N ALA A 158 -5.32 -6.72 5.96
CA ALA A 158 -4.56 -7.21 7.10
C ALA A 158 -4.91 -8.66 7.46
N ASN A 159 -6.21 -9.00 7.48
CA ASN A 159 -6.63 -10.40 7.68
C ASN A 159 -6.17 -11.30 6.52
N PHE A 160 -6.18 -10.82 5.28
CA PHE A 160 -5.64 -11.57 4.15
C PHE A 160 -4.14 -11.86 4.29
N GLY A 161 -3.36 -10.86 4.72
CA GLY A 161 -1.93 -10.99 5.01
C GLY A 161 -1.65 -11.99 6.14
N LEU A 162 -2.37 -11.87 7.27
CA LEU A 162 -2.27 -12.84 8.37
C LEU A 162 -2.66 -14.26 7.95
N GLY A 163 -3.69 -14.40 7.12
CA GLY A 163 -4.06 -15.69 6.53
C GLY A 163 -2.95 -16.28 5.67
N THR A 164 -2.27 -15.44 4.89
CA THR A 164 -1.14 -15.86 4.04
C THR A 164 0.08 -16.27 4.85
N LEU A 165 0.39 -15.56 5.95
CA LEU A 165 1.47 -15.95 6.87
C LEU A 165 1.18 -17.30 7.52
N ALA A 166 -0.06 -17.51 8.00
CA ALA A 166 -0.49 -18.78 8.58
C ALA A 166 -0.45 -19.93 7.54
N GLU A 167 -0.90 -19.66 6.30
CA GLU A 167 -0.83 -20.61 5.20
C GLU A 167 0.62 -21.04 4.92
N ASN A 168 1.55 -20.09 4.85
CA ASN A 168 2.98 -20.36 4.65
C ASN A 168 3.62 -21.14 5.81
N GLN A 169 2.99 -21.17 6.99
CA GLN A 169 3.43 -21.98 8.14
C GLN A 169 2.76 -23.35 8.19
N GLY A 170 1.88 -23.67 7.24
CA GLY A 170 1.07 -24.90 7.27
C GLY A 170 -0.05 -24.87 8.33
N GLN A 171 -0.37 -23.70 8.88
CA GLN A 171 -1.44 -23.52 9.86
C GLN A 171 -2.78 -23.30 9.14
N TRP A 172 -3.28 -24.35 8.49
CA TRP A 172 -4.42 -24.29 7.57
C TRP A 172 -5.71 -23.73 8.21
N GLU A 173 -6.03 -24.16 9.44
CA GLU A 173 -7.20 -23.67 10.17
C GLU A 173 -7.12 -22.17 10.49
N ALA A 174 -5.94 -21.72 10.92
CA ALA A 174 -5.70 -20.30 11.18
C ALA A 174 -5.76 -19.47 9.89
N ALA A 175 -5.25 -20.01 8.78
CA ALA A 175 -5.34 -19.38 7.47
C ALA A 175 -6.80 -19.23 7.02
N ILE A 176 -7.58 -20.31 7.06
CA ILE A 176 -9.00 -20.31 6.71
C ILE A 176 -9.77 -19.31 7.59
N SER A 177 -9.56 -19.33 8.90
CA SER A 177 -10.23 -18.41 9.84
C SER A 177 -10.00 -16.95 9.45
N ASN A 178 -8.76 -16.57 9.13
CA ASN A 178 -8.43 -15.21 8.71
C ASN A 178 -9.04 -14.87 7.34
N TYR A 179 -8.98 -15.76 6.35
CA TYR A 179 -9.64 -15.54 5.06
C TYR A 179 -11.18 -15.43 5.17
N GLN A 180 -11.80 -16.16 6.09
CA GLN A 180 -13.23 -16.02 6.38
C GLN A 180 -13.56 -14.65 6.99
N LYS A 181 -12.66 -14.04 7.77
CA LYS A 181 -12.84 -12.65 8.25
C LYS A 181 -12.83 -11.67 7.08
N VAL A 182 -11.98 -11.87 6.07
CA VAL A 182 -11.97 -11.07 4.83
C VAL A 182 -13.33 -11.13 4.14
N ARG A 183 -13.86 -12.34 3.94
CA ARG A 183 -15.18 -12.56 3.29
C ARG A 183 -16.34 -11.91 4.04
N ARG A 184 -16.28 -11.86 5.37
CA ARG A 184 -17.32 -11.22 6.20
C ARG A 184 -17.22 -9.70 6.23
N SER A 185 -16.05 -9.14 5.94
CA SER A 185 -15.78 -7.71 6.10
C SER A 185 -16.17 -6.87 4.87
N LEU A 186 -16.17 -7.48 3.68
CA LEU A 186 -16.37 -6.80 2.40
C LEU A 186 -17.30 -7.59 1.48
N ILE A 187 -17.93 -6.89 0.52
CA ILE A 187 -18.68 -7.53 -0.56
C ILE A 187 -17.76 -8.26 -1.55
N SER A 188 -18.28 -9.25 -2.26
CA SER A 188 -17.53 -10.10 -3.20
C SER A 188 -16.90 -9.37 -4.38
N ALA A 189 -17.37 -8.15 -4.71
CA ALA A 189 -16.80 -7.34 -5.79
C ALA A 189 -15.34 -6.90 -5.54
N TYR A 190 -14.87 -6.91 -4.28
CA TYR A 190 -13.49 -6.55 -3.98
C TYR A 190 -12.53 -7.70 -4.32
N PRO A 191 -11.43 -7.46 -5.08
CA PRO A 191 -10.49 -8.51 -5.48
C PRO A 191 -9.91 -9.32 -4.32
N VAL A 192 -9.65 -8.68 -3.17
CA VAL A 192 -9.13 -9.35 -1.97
C VAL A 192 -10.09 -10.42 -1.43
N VAL A 193 -11.40 -10.24 -1.60
CA VAL A 193 -12.42 -11.22 -1.18
C VAL A 193 -12.38 -12.43 -2.11
N SER A 194 -12.33 -12.20 -3.42
CA SER A 194 -12.20 -13.28 -4.42
C SER A 194 -10.92 -14.10 -4.20
N GLN A 195 -9.80 -13.43 -3.92
CA GLN A 195 -8.54 -14.11 -3.58
C GLN A 195 -8.66 -14.92 -2.29
N ALA A 196 -9.30 -14.39 -1.24
CA ALA A 196 -9.52 -15.11 0.01
C ALA A 196 -10.39 -16.36 -0.20
N ILE A 197 -11.46 -16.25 -0.98
CA ILE A 197 -12.34 -17.38 -1.32
C ILE A 197 -11.57 -18.44 -2.10
N PHE A 198 -10.78 -18.04 -3.10
CA PHE A 198 -9.94 -18.94 -3.87
C PHE A 198 -8.96 -19.71 -2.96
N ARG A 199 -8.29 -19.00 -2.04
CA ARG A 199 -7.35 -19.59 -1.07
C ARG A 199 -8.04 -20.60 -0.15
N ILE A 200 -9.23 -20.26 0.39
CA ILE A 200 -10.03 -21.17 1.22
C ILE A 200 -10.36 -22.46 0.45
N ASN A 201 -10.88 -22.32 -0.77
CA ASN A 201 -11.29 -23.48 -1.58
C ASN A 201 -10.09 -24.37 -1.91
N ARG A 202 -8.94 -23.76 -2.23
CA ARG A 202 -7.69 -24.49 -2.48
C ARG A 202 -7.22 -25.29 -1.26
N ILE A 203 -7.23 -24.68 -0.07
CA ILE A 203 -6.84 -25.37 1.18
C ILE A 203 -7.79 -26.54 1.44
N LYS A 204 -9.11 -26.35 1.27
CA LYS A 204 -10.11 -27.42 1.43
C LYS A 204 -9.88 -28.58 0.47
N GLN A 205 -9.66 -28.28 -0.80
CA GLN A 205 -9.37 -29.29 -1.81
C GLN A 205 -8.14 -30.13 -1.44
N TRP A 206 -7.08 -29.50 -0.93
CA TRP A 206 -5.90 -30.21 -0.45
C TRP A 206 -6.19 -31.08 0.78
N SER A 207 -7.09 -30.66 1.67
CA SER A 207 -7.47 -31.47 2.83
C SER A 207 -8.38 -32.65 2.49
N GLU A 208 -9.25 -32.52 1.50
CA GLU A 208 -10.22 -33.55 1.09
C GLU A 208 -9.58 -34.69 0.29
N LEU A 209 -8.52 -34.41 -0.46
CA LEU A 209 -7.86 -35.40 -1.33
C LEU A 209 -7.10 -36.50 -0.57
N GLY A 210 -7.06 -36.49 0.77
CA GLY A 210 -6.35 -37.49 1.58
C GLY A 210 -4.84 -37.54 1.30
N THR A 211 -4.33 -36.68 0.43
CA THR A 211 -2.92 -36.51 0.16
C THR A 211 -2.35 -35.89 1.42
N ASN A 212 -1.41 -36.60 2.04
CA ASN A 212 -0.50 -36.02 3.01
C ASN A 212 -0.20 -34.59 2.56
N PRO A 213 -0.42 -33.56 3.41
CA PRO A 213 -0.26 -32.18 2.98
C PRO A 213 1.06 -32.08 2.25
N ILE A 214 1.08 -31.41 1.09
CA ILE A 214 2.33 -31.15 0.37
C ILE A 214 3.22 -30.39 1.37
N ARG A 215 4.02 -31.14 2.12
CA ARG A 215 5.07 -30.63 2.96
C ARG A 215 6.11 -30.23 1.94
N PHE A 216 6.15 -28.96 1.58
CA PHE A 216 7.32 -28.42 0.91
C PHE A 216 8.51 -28.87 1.76
N ALA A 217 9.37 -29.70 1.17
CA ALA A 217 10.42 -30.38 1.90
C ALA A 217 11.28 -29.33 2.64
N THR A 218 11.06 -29.19 3.94
CA THR A 218 11.98 -28.49 4.84
C THR A 218 13.19 -29.36 5.16
N THR A 219 13.27 -30.55 4.58
CA THR A 219 14.40 -31.45 4.71
C THR A 219 15.43 -31.11 3.65
N ILE A 220 16.50 -30.46 4.11
CA ILE A 220 17.84 -30.40 3.54
C ILE A 220 18.11 -31.69 2.74
N PRO A 221 18.64 -31.64 1.51
CA PRO A 221 18.99 -32.86 0.77
C PRO A 221 19.87 -33.73 1.65
N ALA A 222 19.40 -34.94 1.95
CA ALA A 222 20.24 -35.96 2.54
C ALA A 222 21.43 -36.15 1.59
N THR A 223 22.62 -36.06 2.17
CA THR A 223 23.94 -36.21 1.55
C THR A 223 23.91 -37.16 0.36
N GLN A 224 24.22 -36.63 -0.82
CA GLN A 224 24.47 -37.41 -2.03
C GLN A 224 25.45 -38.57 -1.70
N PRO A 225 25.18 -39.82 -2.11
CA PRO A 225 26.18 -40.87 -1.96
C PRO A 225 27.42 -40.48 -2.76
N GLY A 226 28.56 -40.37 -2.07
CA GLY A 226 29.83 -39.98 -2.67
C GLY A 226 30.20 -40.90 -3.82
N THR A 227 30.22 -40.35 -5.02
CA THR A 227 30.78 -41.00 -6.21
C THR A 227 32.28 -41.14 -5.96
N LYS A 228 32.73 -42.37 -5.71
CA LYS A 228 34.15 -42.72 -5.68
C LYS A 228 34.76 -42.31 -7.01
N SER A 229 35.72 -41.38 -6.96
CA SER A 229 36.57 -41.03 -8.08
C SER A 229 37.29 -42.27 -8.59
N SER A 230 36.92 -42.76 -9.77
CA SER A 230 37.75 -43.66 -10.55
C SER A 230 38.74 -42.79 -11.32
N THR A 231 39.99 -42.80 -10.87
CA THR A 231 41.16 -42.31 -11.60
C THR A 231 41.29 -43.09 -12.90
N THR A 232 41.10 -42.42 -14.04
CA THR A 232 41.43 -42.98 -15.36
C THR A 232 42.62 -42.22 -15.93
N THR A 233 43.71 -42.95 -16.12
CA THR A 233 44.98 -42.58 -16.75
C THR A 233 44.77 -41.98 -18.14
N PRO A 234 45.46 -40.88 -18.52
CA PRO A 234 45.40 -40.35 -19.87
C PRO A 234 46.30 -41.16 -20.81
N THR A 235 45.69 -41.87 -21.77
CA THR A 235 46.40 -42.42 -22.92
C THR A 235 46.44 -41.38 -24.02
N LEU A 236 47.66 -40.97 -24.37
CA LEU A 236 48.00 -40.10 -25.48
C LEU A 236 47.53 -40.74 -26.80
N HIS A 237 46.66 -40.07 -27.54
CA HIS A 237 46.42 -40.42 -28.95
C HIS A 237 46.50 -39.20 -29.84
N ASP A 238 47.54 -39.25 -30.66
CA ASP A 238 47.95 -38.33 -31.68
C ASP A 238 47.08 -38.55 -32.93
N GLN A 239 46.31 -37.55 -33.36
CA GLN A 239 45.70 -37.53 -34.69
C GLN A 239 45.76 -36.13 -35.29
N THR A 240 46.72 -36.00 -36.20
CA THR A 240 46.83 -35.00 -37.25
C THR A 240 45.75 -35.24 -38.31
N THR A 241 44.88 -34.26 -38.62
CA THR A 241 44.41 -34.03 -40.01
C THR A 241 43.73 -32.66 -40.22
N THR A 242 44.34 -31.92 -41.16
CA THR A 242 43.97 -30.78 -42.02
C THR A 242 42.57 -30.12 -42.02
N PRO A 243 42.50 -28.80 -42.30
CA PRO A 243 41.26 -28.03 -42.50
C PRO A 243 40.82 -27.94 -43.97
N PRO A 244 39.52 -27.72 -44.25
CA PRO A 244 39.09 -27.12 -45.50
C PRO A 244 38.51 -25.71 -45.33
N THR A 245 39.00 -24.88 -46.22
CA THR A 245 38.68 -23.50 -46.57
C THR A 245 37.24 -23.32 -47.10
N THR A 246 36.74 -22.09 -46.93
CA THR A 246 35.85 -21.34 -47.86
C THR A 246 34.37 -21.24 -47.48
N GLY A 247 33.92 -20.01 -47.24
CA GLY A 247 32.51 -19.66 -47.19
C GLY A 247 32.25 -18.18 -46.84
N LYS A 248 32.47 -17.29 -47.82
CA LYS A 248 31.93 -15.91 -47.86
C LYS A 248 30.41 -15.92 -47.59
N SER A 249 29.85 -14.92 -46.89
CA SER A 249 29.03 -13.86 -47.51
C SER A 249 28.29 -12.97 -46.51
N LEU A 250 28.25 -11.68 -46.88
CA LEU A 250 27.17 -10.68 -46.68
C LEU A 250 26.96 -10.06 -45.30
N THR A 251 27.71 -8.99 -45.07
CA THR A 251 27.21 -7.73 -44.50
C THR A 251 26.16 -7.11 -45.42
N GLU A 252 24.96 -6.86 -44.89
CA GLU A 252 23.96 -5.99 -45.51
C GLU A 252 23.54 -4.86 -44.57
N THR A 253 23.40 -3.71 -45.21
CA THR A 253 23.28 -2.32 -44.78
C THR A 253 21.93 -1.93 -44.14
N ARG A 254 22.01 -1.03 -43.15
CA ARG A 254 21.29 0.26 -43.03
C ARG A 254 19.74 0.29 -42.95
N ASN A 255 19.23 0.79 -41.82
CA ASN A 255 18.56 2.09 -41.72
C ASN A 255 18.59 2.64 -40.29
#